data_AF-A0A2M7BWX7-F1
#
_entry.id   AF-A0A2M7BWX7-F1
#
_cell.length_a   1.000
_cell.length_b   1.000
_cell.length_c   1.000
_cell.angle_alpha   90.00
_cell.angle_beta   90.00
_cell.angle_gamma   90.00
#
_symmetry.space_group_name_H-M   'P 1'
#
loop_
_entity.id
_entity.type
_entity.pdbx_description
1 polymer ?
#
loop_
_entity_poly.entity_id
_entity_poly.type
_entity_poly.pdbx_seq_one_letter_code
_entity_poly.pdbx_strand_id
1 'polypeptide(L)'
;MTKGENMTTDRLNILKKFFKKNRRLPSYSEMLKLFGFSSKNAVFKLINKWVEANFLKKENGKLAPTSKFFALPILGNIKAGFPILAEENKNYLTLDEYLIEDPQSSFLLKVSGDSMIGIGIFEGDIVIIEKKKEAFTGDIVLAQIDNEWTLKIFKKDRLKKIIFLEAANPRYPPFYPQNELQIYGVVRAVIRKIN
;
A
#
# COMPACT_ATOMS: atom_id res chain seq x y z
N MET A 1 -12.69 25.87 8.31
CA MET A 1 -11.23 26.07 8.10
C MET A 1 -10.91 27.53 7.82
N THR A 2 -9.80 28.05 8.34
CA THR A 2 -9.41 29.46 8.12
C THR A 2 -8.67 29.65 6.80
N LYS A 3 -8.70 30.87 6.24
CA LYS A 3 -8.02 31.25 4.97
C LYS A 3 -6.52 30.88 4.94
N GLY A 4 -5.88 30.78 6.11
CA GLY A 4 -4.47 30.39 6.26
C GLY A 4 -4.19 28.87 6.17
N GLU A 5 -5.15 28.03 6.53
CA GLU A 5 -5.01 26.56 6.42
C GLU A 5 -5.08 26.11 4.96
N ASN A 6 -6.06 26.63 4.20
CA ASN A 6 -6.20 26.32 2.77
C ASN A 6 -4.93 26.67 1.97
N MET A 7 -4.33 27.83 2.24
CA MET A 7 -3.11 28.27 1.57
C MET A 7 -1.87 27.42 1.94
N THR A 8 -1.87 26.81 3.13
CA THR A 8 -0.80 25.90 3.58
C THR A 8 -0.94 24.55 2.88
N THR A 9 -2.16 24.06 2.68
CA THR A 9 -2.46 22.83 1.92
C THR A 9 -2.10 22.98 0.44
N ASP A 10 -2.37 24.12 -0.18
CA ASP A 10 -2.04 24.37 -1.60
C ASP A 10 -0.53 24.32 -1.85
N ARG A 11 0.27 24.95 -0.99
CA ARG A 11 1.73 24.92 -1.09
C ARG A 11 2.31 23.52 -0.83
N LEU A 12 1.69 22.74 0.07
CA LEU A 12 2.08 21.35 0.28
C LEU A 12 1.83 20.51 -0.98
N ASN A 13 0.72 20.75 -1.68
CA ASN A 13 0.44 20.08 -2.96
C ASN A 13 1.45 20.46 -4.05
N ILE A 14 1.90 21.71 -4.12
CA ILE A 14 3.00 22.13 -5.01
C ILE A 14 4.28 21.35 -4.67
N LEU A 15 4.59 21.22 -3.38
CA LEU A 15 5.75 20.47 -2.90
C LEU A 15 5.67 18.99 -3.28
N LYS A 16 4.50 18.35 -3.10
CA LYS A 16 4.26 16.97 -3.52
C LYS A 16 4.41 16.80 -5.03
N LYS A 17 3.92 17.75 -5.85
CA LYS A 17 4.11 17.76 -7.31
C LYS A 17 5.58 17.86 -7.70
N PHE A 18 6.34 18.75 -7.04
CA PHE A 18 7.77 18.87 -7.26
C PHE A 18 8.51 17.56 -6.94
N PHE A 19 8.20 16.95 -5.79
CA PHE A 19 8.80 15.68 -5.36
C PHE A 19 8.48 14.56 -6.36
N LYS A 20 7.23 14.43 -6.81
CA LYS A 20 6.82 13.41 -7.79
C LYS A 20 7.64 13.52 -9.08
N LYS A 21 7.92 14.74 -9.55
CA LYS A 21 8.69 14.99 -10.78
C LYS A 21 10.20 14.78 -10.59
N ASN A 22 10.76 15.27 -9.49
CA ASN A 22 12.22 15.39 -9.32
C ASN A 22 12.82 14.33 -8.38
N ARG A 23 11.99 13.52 -7.70
CA ARG A 23 12.39 12.52 -6.69
C ARG A 23 13.22 13.08 -5.54
N ARG A 24 13.10 14.38 -5.28
CA ARG A 24 13.71 15.10 -4.16
C ARG A 24 12.84 16.28 -3.73
N LEU A 25 13.05 16.77 -2.53
CA LEU A 25 12.49 18.06 -2.10
C LEU A 25 13.27 19.23 -2.76
N PRO A 26 12.61 20.37 -3.01
CA PRO A 26 13.26 21.57 -3.49
C PRO A 26 14.17 22.15 -2.39
N SER A 27 15.21 22.85 -2.82
CA SER A 27 16.02 23.72 -1.97
C SER A 27 15.24 24.96 -1.53
N TYR A 28 15.73 25.67 -0.52
CA TYR A 28 15.11 26.94 -0.09
C TYR A 28 15.02 27.96 -1.24
N SER A 29 16.04 28.02 -2.10
CA SER A 29 16.05 28.92 -3.25
C SER A 29 15.02 28.54 -4.31
N GLU A 30 14.81 27.25 -4.56
CA GLU A 30 13.73 26.77 -5.43
C GLU A 30 12.35 27.05 -4.81
N MET A 31 12.20 26.87 -3.49
CA MET A 31 10.97 27.16 -2.76
C MET A 31 10.58 28.64 -2.82
N LEU A 32 11.54 29.58 -2.82
CA LEU A 32 11.24 31.01 -3.03
C LEU A 32 10.50 31.23 -4.35
N LYS A 33 11.02 30.65 -5.44
CA LYS A 33 10.42 30.75 -6.78
C LYS A 33 9.09 30.01 -6.86
N LEU A 34 9.03 28.79 -6.32
CA LEU A 34 7.84 27.94 -6.36
C LEU A 34 6.66 28.53 -5.58
N PHE A 35 6.91 29.20 -4.46
CA PHE A 35 5.88 29.73 -3.58
C PHE A 35 5.65 31.24 -3.72
N GLY A 36 6.44 31.92 -4.56
CA GLY A 36 6.39 33.37 -4.73
C GLY A 36 6.81 34.14 -3.48
N PHE A 37 7.77 33.62 -2.70
CA PHE A 37 8.28 34.29 -1.51
C PHE A 37 9.53 35.10 -1.82
N SER A 38 9.60 36.32 -1.29
CA SER A 38 10.77 37.20 -1.38
C SER A 38 11.81 36.93 -0.29
N SER A 39 11.49 36.10 0.72
CA SER A 39 12.32 35.90 1.91
C SER A 39 12.52 34.43 2.24
N LYS A 40 13.78 34.04 2.48
CA LYS A 40 14.12 32.70 2.99
C LYS A 40 13.49 32.44 4.36
N ASN A 41 13.26 33.48 5.16
CA ASN A 41 12.61 33.34 6.46
C ASN A 41 11.12 32.95 6.33
N ALA A 42 10.43 33.42 5.30
CA ALA A 42 9.04 33.01 5.01
C ALA A 42 8.98 31.52 4.65
N VAL A 43 9.93 31.05 3.83
CA VAL A 43 10.11 29.61 3.54
C VAL A 43 10.39 28.84 4.82
N PHE A 44 11.34 29.29 5.64
CA PHE A 44 11.72 28.65 6.90
C PHE A 44 10.52 28.46 7.84
N LYS A 45 9.72 29.51 8.06
CA LYS A 45 8.51 29.44 8.88
C LYS A 45 7.49 28.43 8.34
N LEU A 46 7.28 28.41 7.03
CA LEU A 46 6.36 27.44 6.40
C LEU A 46 6.86 25.99 6.54
N ILE A 47 8.16 25.76 6.33
CA ILE A 47 8.77 24.45 6.50
C ILE A 47 8.64 23.96 7.94
N ASN A 48 8.91 24.81 8.93
CA ASN A 48 8.79 24.39 10.33
C ASN A 48 7.35 24.01 10.68
N LYS A 49 6.33 24.70 10.14
CA LYS A 49 4.93 24.27 10.30
C LYS A 49 4.69 22.86 9.74
N TRP A 50 5.28 22.51 8.59
CA TRP A 50 5.16 21.16 8.05
C TRP A 50 5.97 20.12 8.81
N VAL A 51 7.07 20.52 9.45
CA VAL A 51 7.83 19.65 10.36
C VAL A 51 7.02 19.38 11.64
N GLU A 52 6.45 20.41 12.25
CA GLU A 52 5.56 20.29 13.42
C GLU A 52 4.32 19.44 13.10
N ALA A 53 3.75 19.60 11.91
CA ALA A 53 2.63 18.78 11.44
C ALA A 53 3.03 17.35 10.99
N ASN A 54 4.30 16.99 11.10
CA ASN A 54 4.90 15.71 10.72
C ASN A 54 4.77 15.35 9.23
N PHE A 55 4.65 16.33 8.33
CA PHE A 55 4.74 16.11 6.89
C PHE A 55 6.20 16.07 6.40
N LEU A 56 7.10 16.71 7.10
CA LEU A 56 8.53 16.77 6.79
C LEU A 56 9.35 16.47 8.04
N LYS A 57 10.57 16.02 7.85
CA LYS A 57 11.58 15.89 8.91
C LYS A 57 12.90 16.49 8.46
N LYS A 58 13.77 16.80 9.43
CA LYS A 58 15.16 17.20 9.18
C LYS A 58 16.07 16.04 9.58
N GLU A 59 16.79 15.48 8.61
CA GLU A 59 17.78 14.43 8.83
C GLU A 59 19.13 14.93 8.30
N ASN A 60 20.17 14.93 9.16
CA ASN A 60 21.52 15.39 8.80
C ASN A 60 21.53 16.78 8.13
N GLY A 61 20.72 17.71 8.65
CA GLY A 61 20.59 19.08 8.11
C GLY A 61 19.81 19.19 6.79
N LYS A 62 19.29 18.09 6.24
CA LYS A 62 18.50 18.07 5.00
C LYS A 62 17.03 17.81 5.30
N LEU A 63 16.15 18.39 4.48
CA LEU A 63 14.73 18.08 4.54
C LEU A 63 14.45 16.73 3.86
N ALA A 64 13.62 15.92 4.50
CA ALA A 64 13.11 14.67 3.97
C ALA A 64 11.60 14.56 4.21
N PRO A 65 10.84 13.93 3.30
CA PRO A 65 9.43 13.62 3.55
C PRO A 65 9.29 12.54 4.62
N THR A 66 8.18 12.57 5.34
CA THR A 66 7.73 11.49 6.24
C THR A 66 6.65 10.66 5.53
N SER A 67 6.17 9.57 6.14
CA SER A 67 5.04 8.79 5.59
C SER A 67 3.78 9.64 5.40
N LYS A 68 3.48 10.54 6.35
CA LYS A 68 2.35 11.48 6.27
C LYS A 68 2.43 12.43 5.06
N PHE A 69 3.61 12.68 4.53
CA PHE A 69 3.78 13.43 3.27
C PHE A 69 3.05 12.74 2.10
N PHE A 70 3.04 11.40 2.08
CA PHE A 70 2.42 10.58 1.05
C PHE A 70 0.97 10.20 1.39
N ALA A 71 0.52 10.47 2.61
CA ALA A 71 -0.83 10.13 3.03
C ALA A 71 -1.90 10.89 2.23
N LEU A 72 -3.00 10.18 1.99
CA LEU A 72 -4.20 10.67 1.33
C LEU A 72 -5.32 10.86 2.36
N PRO A 73 -6.18 11.87 2.20
CA PRO A 73 -7.32 12.04 3.08
C PRO A 73 -8.38 10.96 2.78
N ILE A 74 -8.91 10.36 3.83
CA ILE A 74 -10.15 9.59 3.78
C ILE A 74 -11.29 10.60 3.82
N LEU A 75 -12.08 10.68 2.74
CA LEU A 75 -13.14 11.67 2.58
C LEU A 75 -14.53 11.15 3.02
N GLY A 76 -14.61 9.92 3.55
CA GLY A 76 -15.83 9.28 4.00
C GLY A 76 -16.03 7.88 3.40
N ASN A 77 -17.17 7.27 3.71
CA ASN A 77 -17.55 5.95 3.22
C ASN A 77 -18.46 6.07 2.01
N ILE A 78 -18.07 5.47 0.88
CA ILE A 78 -18.93 5.34 -0.29
C ILE A 78 -19.77 4.07 -0.20
N LYS A 79 -21.11 4.20 -0.27
CA LYS A 79 -21.95 3.07 -0.65
C LYS A 79 -21.93 2.98 -2.17
N ALA A 80 -21.71 1.79 -2.72
CA ALA A 80 -21.86 1.59 -4.16
C ALA A 80 -23.26 2.05 -4.61
N GLY A 81 -23.33 3.00 -5.55
CA GLY A 81 -24.59 3.45 -6.16
C GLY A 81 -25.19 4.78 -5.68
N PHE A 82 -24.66 5.46 -4.66
CA PHE A 82 -25.17 6.77 -4.23
C PHE A 82 -24.05 7.79 -3.88
N PRO A 83 -24.23 9.09 -4.20
CA PRO A 83 -23.27 10.13 -3.81
C PRO A 83 -23.32 10.43 -2.31
N ILE A 84 -22.20 10.91 -1.76
CA ILE A 84 -22.01 11.17 -0.32
C ILE A 84 -21.91 12.67 -0.05
N LEU A 85 -22.40 13.10 1.12
CA LEU A 85 -21.98 14.33 1.81
C LEU A 85 -20.73 14.00 2.64
N ALA A 86 -19.55 14.43 2.19
CA ALA A 86 -18.30 14.18 2.91
C ALA A 86 -18.30 14.91 4.26
N GLU A 87 -18.27 14.19 5.38
CA GLU A 87 -17.97 14.76 6.69
C GLU A 87 -16.48 15.11 6.79
N GLU A 88 -16.15 16.29 7.33
CA GLU A 88 -14.78 16.84 7.42
C GLU A 88 -13.86 16.13 8.46
N ASN A 89 -14.11 14.87 8.80
CA ASN A 89 -13.19 14.10 9.65
C ASN A 89 -12.00 13.63 8.83
N LYS A 90 -10.98 14.48 8.75
CA LYS A 90 -9.75 14.29 7.96
C LYS A 90 -8.82 13.25 8.57
N ASN A 91 -9.21 11.99 8.53
CA ASN A 91 -8.26 10.90 8.72
C ASN A 91 -7.36 10.81 7.48
N TYR A 92 -6.06 10.71 7.69
CA TYR A 92 -5.08 10.53 6.63
C TYR A 92 -4.51 9.12 6.73
N LEU A 93 -4.27 8.48 5.59
CA LEU A 93 -3.76 7.12 5.54
C LEU A 93 -2.80 6.97 4.36
N THR A 94 -1.70 6.25 4.56
CA THR A 94 -0.88 5.71 3.48
C THR A 94 -1.33 4.29 3.14
N LEU A 95 -1.13 3.85 1.90
CA LEU A 95 -1.44 2.46 1.54
C LEU A 95 -0.57 1.47 2.33
N ASP A 96 0.65 1.87 2.64
CA ASP A 96 1.64 1.13 3.41
C ASP A 96 1.07 0.82 4.81
N GLU A 97 0.61 1.85 5.53
CA GLU A 97 -0.03 1.71 6.85
C GLU A 97 -1.33 0.91 6.80
N TYR A 98 -2.05 0.94 5.67
CA TYR A 98 -3.32 0.25 5.53
C TYR A 98 -3.18 -1.24 5.22
N LEU A 99 -2.20 -1.59 4.38
CA LEU A 99 -2.09 -2.92 3.76
C LEU A 99 -0.98 -3.77 4.36
N ILE A 100 -0.02 -3.18 5.08
CA ILE A 100 1.18 -3.85 5.59
C ILE A 100 1.23 -3.75 7.11
N GLU A 101 1.04 -4.88 7.78
CA GLU A 101 1.16 -4.98 9.24
C GLU A 101 2.64 -4.97 9.69
N ASP A 102 3.48 -5.80 9.07
CA ASP A 102 4.92 -5.85 9.33
C ASP A 102 5.74 -5.76 8.02
N PRO A 103 6.40 -4.62 7.76
CA PRO A 103 7.22 -4.44 6.57
C PRO A 103 8.45 -5.35 6.48
N GLN A 104 8.98 -5.85 7.61
CA GLN A 104 10.18 -6.70 7.60
C GLN A 104 9.87 -8.14 7.15
N SER A 105 8.67 -8.61 7.43
CA SER A 105 8.18 -9.92 7.01
C SER A 105 7.31 -9.88 5.76
N SER A 106 7.05 -8.70 5.17
CA SER A 106 6.20 -8.57 3.98
C SER A 106 6.99 -8.36 2.69
N PHE A 107 6.48 -8.90 1.57
CA PHE A 107 7.03 -8.67 0.24
C PHE A 107 5.94 -8.69 -0.83
N LEU A 108 6.28 -8.21 -2.03
CA LEU A 108 5.36 -8.09 -3.15
C LEU A 108 5.65 -9.13 -4.22
N LEU A 109 4.61 -9.71 -4.80
CA LEU A 109 4.70 -10.48 -6.05
C LEU A 109 3.67 -9.98 -7.06
N LYS A 110 4.02 -10.08 -8.35
CA LYS A 110 3.08 -9.86 -9.44
C LYS A 110 2.44 -11.20 -9.82
N VAL A 111 1.12 -11.25 -9.86
CA VAL A 111 0.36 -12.44 -10.21
C VAL A 111 0.49 -12.74 -11.71
N SER A 112 0.68 -14.02 -12.03
CA SER A 112 0.68 -14.55 -13.39
C SER A 112 -0.34 -15.70 -13.48
N GLY A 113 -1.10 -15.74 -14.58
CA GLY A 113 -2.15 -16.73 -14.81
C GLY A 113 -3.48 -16.43 -14.13
N ASP A 114 -4.45 -17.34 -14.30
CA ASP A 114 -5.86 -17.15 -13.95
C ASP A 114 -6.37 -18.14 -12.88
N SER A 115 -5.48 -18.88 -12.19
CA SER A 115 -5.91 -19.91 -11.23
C SER A 115 -6.69 -19.38 -10.02
N MET A 116 -6.65 -18.07 -9.77
CA MET A 116 -7.27 -17.43 -8.60
C MET A 116 -8.42 -16.46 -8.97
N ILE A 117 -8.92 -16.47 -10.22
CA ILE A 117 -9.91 -15.49 -10.72
C ILE A 117 -11.26 -15.52 -9.99
N GLY A 118 -11.69 -16.68 -9.49
CA GLY A 118 -12.98 -16.87 -8.83
C GLY A 118 -13.08 -16.16 -7.48
N ILE A 119 -11.95 -15.71 -6.92
CA ILE A 119 -11.92 -14.82 -5.74
C ILE A 119 -11.43 -13.41 -6.07
N GLY A 120 -11.40 -13.06 -7.36
CA GLY A 120 -11.08 -11.72 -7.81
C GLY A 120 -9.59 -11.37 -7.85
N ILE A 121 -8.70 -12.37 -7.87
CA ILE A 121 -7.26 -12.18 -8.12
C ILE A 121 -6.98 -12.51 -9.58
N PHE A 122 -6.50 -11.53 -10.34
CA PHE A 122 -6.32 -11.64 -11.79
C PHE A 122 -4.84 -11.46 -12.17
N GLU A 123 -4.52 -11.89 -13.37
CA GLU A 123 -3.20 -11.68 -13.96
C GLU A 123 -2.83 -10.18 -13.95
N GLY A 124 -1.60 -9.90 -13.52
CA GLY A 124 -1.08 -8.53 -13.42
C GLY A 124 -1.32 -7.84 -12.08
N ASP A 125 -2.17 -8.39 -11.21
CA ASP A 125 -2.33 -7.90 -9.84
C ASP A 125 -1.00 -7.96 -9.08
N ILE A 126 -0.83 -7.06 -8.11
CA ILE A 126 0.24 -7.13 -7.12
C ILE A 126 -0.36 -7.67 -5.83
N VAL A 127 0.24 -8.73 -5.28
CA VAL A 127 -0.13 -9.27 -3.96
C VAL A 127 0.93 -8.88 -2.92
N ILE A 128 0.46 -8.52 -1.72
CA ILE A 128 1.31 -8.39 -0.53
C ILE A 128 1.26 -9.72 0.21
N ILE A 129 2.44 -10.31 0.44
CA ILE A 129 2.59 -11.60 1.10
C ILE A 129 3.38 -11.39 2.39
N GLU A 130 2.81 -11.84 3.50
CA GLU A 130 3.47 -11.92 4.79
C GLU A 130 4.16 -13.28 4.92
N LYS A 131 5.46 -13.29 5.23
CA LYS A 131 6.26 -14.49 5.44
C LYS A 131 5.77 -15.23 6.70
N LYS A 132 5.10 -16.36 6.49
CA LYS A 132 4.59 -17.23 7.54
C LYS A 132 4.70 -18.69 7.08
N LYS A 133 5.14 -19.55 8.00
CA LYS A 133 5.21 -21.01 7.77
C LYS A 133 3.88 -21.71 8.01
N GLU A 134 3.05 -21.13 8.87
CA GLU A 134 1.73 -21.67 9.20
C GLU A 134 0.65 -20.98 8.37
N ALA A 135 -0.30 -21.77 7.88
CA ALA A 135 -1.49 -21.31 7.17
C ALA A 135 -2.73 -22.00 7.73
N PHE A 136 -3.84 -21.28 7.69
CA PHE A 136 -5.15 -21.76 8.09
C PHE A 136 -5.99 -22.12 6.88
N THR A 137 -6.95 -23.01 7.05
CA THR A 137 -7.88 -23.38 5.97
C THR A 137 -8.61 -22.14 5.47
N GLY A 138 -8.51 -21.87 4.17
CA GLY A 138 -9.06 -20.67 3.53
C GLY A 138 -8.03 -19.59 3.24
N ASP A 139 -6.85 -19.64 3.86
CA ASP A 139 -5.77 -18.70 3.54
C ASP A 139 -5.32 -18.86 2.09
N ILE A 140 -5.05 -17.75 1.44
CA ILE A 140 -4.41 -17.73 0.13
C ILE A 140 -2.90 -17.75 0.39
N VAL A 141 -2.24 -18.83 0.01
CA VAL A 141 -0.85 -19.09 0.33
C VAL A 141 0.03 -18.99 -0.90
N LEU A 142 1.24 -18.48 -0.68
CA LEU A 142 2.37 -18.75 -1.56
C LEU A 142 3.00 -20.07 -1.13
N ALA A 143 2.95 -21.06 -2.02
CA ALA A 143 3.51 -22.38 -1.80
C ALA A 143 4.53 -22.70 -2.89
N GLN A 144 5.53 -23.51 -2.53
CA GLN A 144 6.39 -24.18 -3.49
C GLN A 144 6.04 -25.67 -3.54
N ILE A 145 5.86 -26.18 -4.74
CA ILE A 145 5.52 -27.58 -5.04
C ILE A 145 6.39 -28.01 -6.20
N ASP A 146 7.11 -29.13 -6.08
CA ASP A 146 7.96 -29.68 -7.14
C ASP A 146 8.87 -28.62 -7.81
N ASN A 147 9.40 -27.71 -6.98
CA ASN A 147 10.21 -26.54 -7.34
C ASN A 147 9.48 -25.37 -8.05
N GLU A 148 8.17 -25.47 -8.28
CA GLU A 148 7.35 -24.41 -8.86
C GLU A 148 6.61 -23.60 -7.79
N TRP A 149 6.56 -22.28 -7.98
CA TRP A 149 5.86 -21.36 -7.09
C TRP A 149 4.42 -21.14 -7.53
N THR A 150 3.48 -21.23 -6.60
CA THR A 150 2.06 -21.04 -6.90
C THR A 150 1.33 -20.27 -5.79
N LEU A 151 0.31 -19.52 -6.19
CA LEU A 151 -0.75 -19.03 -5.30
C LEU A 151 -1.93 -19.98 -5.35
N LYS A 152 -2.39 -20.43 -4.19
CA LYS A 152 -3.56 -21.32 -4.03
C LYS A 152 -4.26 -21.07 -2.69
N ILE A 153 -5.47 -21.56 -2.55
CA ILE A 153 -6.19 -21.61 -1.28
C ILE A 153 -5.70 -22.85 -0.51
N PHE A 154 -5.19 -22.64 0.70
CA PHE A 154 -4.81 -23.73 1.59
C PHE A 154 -6.05 -24.41 2.18
N LYS A 155 -6.12 -25.73 2.09
CA LYS A 155 -7.22 -26.53 2.65
C LYS A 155 -6.68 -27.67 3.50
N LYS A 156 -7.40 -27.96 4.59
CA LYS A 156 -7.12 -29.09 5.47
C LYS A 156 -8.40 -29.84 5.75
N ASP A 157 -8.46 -31.10 5.32
CA ASP A 157 -9.49 -32.05 5.75
C ASP A 157 -9.07 -32.65 7.10
N ARG A 158 -9.77 -32.26 8.17
CA ARG A 158 -9.46 -32.72 9.53
C ARG A 158 -9.82 -34.20 9.74
N LEU A 159 -10.85 -34.70 9.09
CA LEU A 159 -11.33 -36.08 9.24
C LEU A 159 -10.36 -37.04 8.56
N LYS A 160 -9.94 -36.71 7.33
CA LYS A 160 -9.00 -37.51 6.56
C LYS A 160 -7.53 -37.22 6.89
N LYS A 161 -7.27 -36.16 7.68
CA LYS A 161 -5.93 -35.65 8.02
C LYS A 161 -5.10 -35.31 6.77
N ILE A 162 -5.76 -34.80 5.72
CA ILE A 162 -5.13 -34.46 4.44
C ILE A 162 -5.02 -32.94 4.31
N ILE A 163 -3.90 -32.48 3.76
CA ILE A 163 -3.70 -31.10 3.33
C ILE A 163 -3.71 -31.09 1.81
N PHE A 164 -4.36 -30.10 1.21
CA PHE A 164 -4.38 -29.90 -0.24
C PHE A 164 -4.48 -28.42 -0.58
N LEU A 165 -4.11 -28.08 -1.81
CA LEU A 165 -4.21 -26.73 -2.33
C LEU A 165 -5.31 -26.66 -3.39
N GLU A 166 -6.11 -25.62 -3.35
CA GLU A 166 -7.24 -25.43 -4.28
C GLU A 166 -7.05 -24.15 -5.08
N ALA A 167 -7.30 -24.21 -6.37
CA ALA A 167 -7.41 -23.04 -7.22
C ALA A 167 -8.80 -22.42 -7.07
N ALA A 168 -8.92 -21.10 -7.12
CA ALA A 168 -10.22 -20.45 -7.26
C ALA A 168 -10.64 -20.37 -8.75
N ASN A 169 -10.40 -21.42 -9.52
CA ASN A 169 -10.77 -21.51 -10.92
C ASN A 169 -11.11 -22.97 -11.25
N PRO A 170 -12.35 -23.29 -11.65
CA PRO A 170 -12.78 -24.67 -11.90
C PRO A 170 -11.96 -25.43 -12.95
N ARG A 171 -11.20 -24.73 -13.80
CA ARG A 171 -10.30 -25.35 -14.80
C ARG A 171 -9.11 -26.07 -14.16
N TYR A 172 -8.83 -25.81 -12.90
CA TYR A 172 -7.66 -26.32 -12.19
C TYR A 172 -8.13 -27.26 -11.07
N PRO A 173 -7.81 -28.57 -11.14
CA PRO A 173 -8.20 -29.51 -10.10
C PRO A 173 -7.47 -29.22 -8.77
N PRO A 174 -8.03 -29.64 -7.62
CA PRO A 174 -7.32 -29.60 -6.36
C PRO A 174 -6.00 -30.36 -6.43
N PHE A 175 -4.97 -29.78 -5.84
CA PHE A 175 -3.63 -30.36 -5.79
C PHE A 175 -3.39 -31.01 -4.44
N TYR A 176 -3.11 -32.32 -4.46
CA TYR A 176 -2.74 -33.10 -3.29
C TYR A 176 -1.22 -33.31 -3.33
N PRO A 177 -0.45 -32.72 -2.40
CA PRO A 177 1.00 -32.90 -2.37
C PRO A 177 1.36 -34.38 -2.18
N GLN A 178 2.15 -34.92 -3.11
CA GLN A 178 2.74 -36.26 -2.99
C GLN A 178 4.09 -36.24 -2.26
N ASN A 179 4.80 -35.11 -2.38
CA ASN A 179 6.10 -34.84 -1.77
C ASN A 179 5.99 -33.69 -0.74
N GLU A 180 7.09 -32.96 -0.54
CA GLU A 180 7.15 -31.82 0.37
C GLU A 180 6.30 -30.64 -0.15
N LEU A 181 5.36 -30.17 0.69
CA LEU A 181 4.66 -28.92 0.51
C LEU A 181 5.27 -27.88 1.44
N GLN A 182 5.87 -26.83 0.87
CA GLN A 182 6.41 -25.72 1.65
C GLN A 182 5.52 -24.48 1.49
N ILE A 183 5.03 -23.97 2.62
CA ILE A 183 4.33 -22.69 2.69
C ILE A 183 5.34 -21.60 3.05
N TYR A 184 5.39 -20.56 2.21
CA TYR A 184 6.32 -19.45 2.37
C TYR A 184 5.65 -18.20 2.93
N GLY A 185 4.35 -18.05 2.71
CA GLY A 185 3.61 -16.91 3.23
C GLY A 185 2.15 -16.92 2.86
N VAL A 186 1.44 -15.95 3.46
CA VAL A 186 0.00 -15.75 3.29
C VAL A 186 -0.22 -14.39 2.61
N VAL A 187 -1.08 -14.37 1.60
CA VAL A 187 -1.50 -13.13 0.93
C VAL A 187 -2.36 -12.31 1.91
N ARG A 188 -1.96 -11.07 2.16
CA ARG A 188 -2.67 -10.12 3.03
C ARG A 188 -3.43 -9.05 2.27
N ALA A 189 -2.98 -8.70 1.06
CA ALA A 189 -3.64 -7.72 0.23
C ALA A 189 -3.44 -8.00 -1.26
N VAL A 190 -4.39 -7.55 -2.07
CA VAL A 190 -4.36 -7.58 -3.52
C VAL A 190 -4.54 -6.15 -4.00
N ILE A 191 -3.61 -5.66 -4.83
CA ILE A 191 -3.61 -4.32 -5.38
C ILE A 191 -3.74 -4.44 -6.89
N ARG A 192 -4.85 -3.90 -7.42
CA ARG A 192 -5.06 -3.74 -8.86
C ARG A 192 -5.03 -2.29 -9.24
N LYS A 193 -4.18 -1.94 -10.20
CA LYS A 193 -4.24 -0.65 -10.87
C LYS A 193 -5.16 -0.75 -12.07
N ILE A 194 -6.28 -0.04 -12.03
CA ILE A 194 -7.17 0.15 -13.17
C ILE A 194 -6.65 1.34 -13.98
N ASN A 195 -6.56 1.20 -15.30
CA ASN A 195 -6.24 2.30 -16.21
C ASN A 195 -7.50 2.82 -16.88
#